data_AF-A0A945VC10-F1
#
_entry.id   AF-A0A945VC10-F1
#
_cell.length_a   1.000
_cell.length_b   1.000
_cell.length_c   1.000
_cell.angle_alpha   90.00
_cell.angle_beta   90.00
_cell.angle_gamma   90.00
#
_symmetry.space_group_name_H-M   'P 1'
#
loop_
_entity.id
_entity.type
_entity.pdbx_description
1 polymer ?
#
loop_
_entity_poly.entity_id
_entity_poly.type
_entity_poly.pdbx_seq_one_letter_code
_entity_poly.pdbx_strand_id
1 'polypeptide(L)' 'MTQERMPKQLNYQNIYEIFSRFREHEAEPKGELDHVNAFTLVVAVALSAQSTDLGVNKATKKLFAIADTP' A
#
# COMPACT_ATOMS: atom_id res chain seq x y z
N MET A 1 -25.33 0.24 -21.22
CA MET A 1 -24.43 -0.59 -20.40
C MET A 1 -23.34 -1.10 -21.33
N THR A 2 -22.20 -0.42 -21.38
CA THR A 2 -21.04 -0.84 -22.16
C THR A 2 -20.50 -2.12 -21.52
N GLN A 3 -20.37 -3.18 -22.32
CA GLN A 3 -19.76 -4.42 -21.88
C GLN A 3 -18.25 -4.15 -21.71
N GLU A 4 -17.80 -3.96 -20.46
CA GLU A 4 -16.37 -3.84 -20.16
C GLU A 4 -15.67 -5.13 -20.60
N ARG A 5 -14.87 -5.05 -21.68
CA ARG A 5 -14.00 -6.16 -22.07
C ARG A 5 -12.91 -6.31 -21.04
N MET A 6 -12.85 -7.48 -20.40
CA MET A 6 -11.71 -7.83 -19.55
C MET A 6 -10.41 -7.71 -20.35
N PRO A 7 -9.38 -7.02 -19.82
CA PRO A 7 -8.11 -6.89 -20.50
C PRO A 7 -7.47 -8.27 -20.71
N LYS A 8 -6.83 -8.46 -21.87
CA LYS A 8 -6.11 -9.70 -22.18
C LYS A 8 -4.97 -9.88 -21.17
N GLN A 9 -4.89 -11.05 -20.54
CA GLN A 9 -3.80 -11.39 -19.64
C GLN A 9 -2.44 -11.32 -20.36
N LEU A 10 -1.43 -10.76 -19.69
CA LEU A 10 -0.06 -10.72 -20.17
C LEU A 10 0.55 -12.12 -20.17
N ASN A 11 1.45 -12.39 -21.12
CA ASN A 11 2.23 -13.62 -21.10
C ASN A 11 3.28 -13.59 -19.96
N TYR A 12 3.79 -14.77 -19.60
CA TYR A 12 4.76 -14.92 -18.52
C TYR A 12 6.04 -14.10 -18.72
N GLN A 13 6.57 -14.04 -19.94
CA GLN A 13 7.81 -13.29 -20.25
C GLN A 13 7.64 -11.79 -19.98
N ASN A 14 6.50 -11.22 -20.38
CA ASN A 14 6.20 -9.82 -20.12
C ASN A 14 6.04 -9.55 -18.63
N ILE A 15 5.36 -10.43 -17.89
CA ILE A 15 5.20 -10.30 -16.43
C ILE A 15 6.57 -10.33 -15.75
N TYR A 16 7.41 -11.31 -16.12
CA TYR A 16 8.76 -11.44 -15.58
C TYR A 16 9.59 -10.18 -15.81
N GLU A 17 9.61 -9.66 -17.05
CA GLU A 17 10.34 -8.44 -17.41
C GLU A 17 9.87 -7.21 -16.61
N ILE A 18 8.56 -7.05 -16.42
CA ILE A 18 7.99 -5.95 -15.61
C ILE A 18 8.50 -6.04 -14.17
N PHE A 19 8.41 -7.20 -13.53
CA PHE A 19 8.86 -7.37 -12.14
C PHE A 19 10.38 -7.30 -12.00
N SER A 20 11.15 -7.73 -12.99
CA SER A 20 12.60 -7.52 -13.05
C SER A 20 12.95 -6.03 -13.04
N ARG A 21 12.29 -5.22 -13.88
CA ARG A 21 12.49 -3.77 -13.90
C ARG A 21 12.08 -3.09 -12.60
N PHE A 22 10.97 -3.50 -11.98
CA PHE A 22 10.57 -2.98 -10.68
C PHE A 22 11.61 -3.29 -9.60
N ARG A 23 12.14 -4.52 -9.57
CA ARG A 23 13.20 -4.92 -8.65
C ARG A 23 14.51 -4.17 -8.88
N GLU A 24 14.89 -3.93 -10.14
CA GLU A 24 16.06 -3.13 -10.49
C GLU A 24 15.92 -1.67 -10.05
N HIS A 25 14.71 -1.12 -10.14
CA HIS A 25 14.43 0.25 -9.71
C HIS A 25 14.41 0.38 -8.18
N GLU A 26 13.70 -0.53 -7.50
CA GLU A 26 13.61 -0.57 -6.04
C GLU A 26 13.52 -2.03 -5.57
N ALA A 27 14.61 -2.53 -5.00
CA ALA A 27 14.72 -3.92 -4.59
C ALA A 27 13.86 -4.27 -3.37
N GLU A 28 13.60 -3.29 -2.49
CA GLU A 28 12.86 -3.45 -1.24
C GLU A 28 11.83 -2.33 -1.05
N PRO A 29 10.76 -2.27 -1.89
CA PRO A 29 9.75 -1.23 -1.77
C PRO A 29 9.03 -1.34 -0.42
N LYS A 30 8.86 -0.20 0.25
CA LYS A 30 8.17 -0.09 1.54
C LYS A 30 6.82 0.59 1.35
N GLY A 31 5.90 0.32 2.27
CA GLY A 31 4.62 1.05 2.32
C GLY A 31 4.82 2.46 2.88
N GLU A 32 3.96 3.40 2.45
CA GLU A 32 4.04 4.82 2.80
C GLU A 32 3.33 5.17 4.13
N LEU A 33 2.62 4.21 4.75
CA LEU A 33 1.91 4.42 6.01
C LEU A 33 2.88 4.37 7.20
N ASP A 34 2.91 5.42 8.00
CA ASP A 34 3.70 5.49 9.23
C ASP A 34 3.13 4.53 10.30
N HIS A 35 3.96 3.62 10.79
CA HIS A 35 3.63 2.65 11.83
C HIS A 35 4.88 2.24 12.62
N VAL A 36 4.70 1.78 13.86
CA VAL A 36 5.80 1.35 14.75
C VAL A 36 5.74 -0.13 15.11
N ASN A 37 4.59 -0.75 14.93
CA ASN A 37 4.35 -2.16 15.21
C ASN A 37 3.17 -2.70 14.37
N ALA A 38 2.91 -4.00 14.43
CA ALA A 38 1.84 -4.64 13.66
C ALA A 38 0.43 -4.10 13.98
N PHE A 39 0.16 -3.74 15.24
CA PHE A 39 -1.14 -3.17 15.64
C PHE A 39 -1.36 -1.80 14.98
N THR A 40 -0.40 -0.90 15.10
CA THR A 40 -0.47 0.44 14.49
C THR A 40 -0.57 0.38 12.97
N LEU A 41 0.07 -0.61 12.33
CA LEU A 41 -0.08 -0.84 10.88
C LEU A 41 -1.52 -1.23 10.52
N VAL A 42 -2.13 -2.17 11.24
CA VAL A 42 -3.53 -2.59 10.98
C VAL A 42 -4.49 -1.41 11.16
N VAL A 43 -4.28 -0.58 12.17
CA VAL A 43 -5.08 0.64 12.39
C VAL A 43 -4.88 1.64 11.23
N ALA A 44 -3.64 1.89 10.81
CA ALA A 44 -3.35 2.78 9.68
C ALA A 44 -3.99 2.27 8.38
N VAL A 45 -3.96 0.97 8.12
CA VAL A 45 -4.62 0.33 6.96
C VAL A 45 -6.14 0.46 7.04
N ALA A 46 -6.74 0.30 8.22
CA ALA A 46 -8.18 0.48 8.38
C ALA A 46 -8.62 1.92 8.08
N LEU A 47 -7.77 2.91 8.41
CA LEU A 47 -8.01 4.34 8.15
C LEU A 47 -7.72 4.77 6.71
N SER A 48 -7.01 3.97 5.92
CA SER A 48 -6.60 4.33 4.55
C SER A 48 -7.72 4.19 3.52
N ALA A 49 -8.81 3.49 3.86
CA ALA A 49 -9.96 3.33 3.00
C ALA A 49 -10.49 4.69 2.50
N GLN A 50 -10.48 4.88 1.17
CA GLN A 50 -10.90 6.13 0.52
C GLN A 50 -10.16 7.39 1.02
N SER A 51 -8.94 7.21 1.53
CA SER A 51 -8.07 8.28 2.01
C SER A 51 -6.74 8.27 1.26
N THR A 52 -5.86 9.20 1.62
CA THR A 52 -4.47 9.25 1.13
C THR A 52 -3.54 8.91 2.29
N ASP A 53 -2.39 8.30 2.00
CA ASP A 53 -1.40 7.97 3.04
C ASP A 53 -0.98 9.22 3.83
N LEU A 54 -0.85 10.38 3.16
CA LEU A 54 -0.61 11.66 3.81
C LEU A 54 -1.70 12.02 4.83
N GLY A 55 -2.97 11.83 4.47
CA GLY A 55 -4.12 12.08 5.35
C GLY A 55 -4.12 11.14 6.56
N VAL A 56 -3.82 9.86 6.32
CA VAL A 56 -3.70 8.84 7.38
C VAL A 56 -2.57 9.19 8.33
N ASN A 57 -1.36 9.42 7.82
CA ASN A 57 -0.17 9.73 8.63
C ASN A 57 -0.37 10.99 9.48
N LYS A 58 -1.10 12.00 8.97
CA LYS A 58 -1.47 13.20 9.74
C LYS A 58 -2.38 12.86 10.93
N ALA A 59 -3.33 11.95 10.76
CA ALA A 59 -4.24 11.53 11.83
C ALA A 59 -3.55 10.60 12.83
N THR A 60 -2.81 9.61 12.33
CA THR A 60 -2.18 8.57 13.14
C THR A 60 -1.02 9.09 13.98
N LYS A 61 -0.29 10.12 13.52
CA LYS A 61 0.83 10.71 14.28
C LYS A 61 0.45 11.10 15.71
N LYS A 62 -0.73 11.69 15.92
CA LYS A 62 -1.22 12.04 17.27
C LYS A 62 -1.84 10.84 17.98
N LEU A 63 -2.55 9.98 17.25
CA LEU A 63 -3.20 8.80 17.79
C LEU A 63 -2.19 7.80 18.39
N PHE A 64 -1.14 7.47 17.65
CA PHE A 64 -0.15 6.48 18.11
C PHE A 64 0.77 7.00 19.20
N ALA A 65 0.83 8.32 19.42
CA ALA A 65 1.52 8.88 20.58
C ALA A 65 0.75 8.62 21.89
N ILE A 66 -0.55 8.33 21.83
CA ILE A 66 -1.42 8.11 22.99
C ILE A 66 -1.97 6.67 23.08
N ALA A 67 -2.01 5.95 21.96
CA ALA A 67 -2.54 4.60 21.86
C ALA A 67 -1.82 3.81 20.75
N ASP A 68 -0.75 3.10 21.12
CA ASP A 68 0.03 2.20 20.25
C ASP A 68 -0.14 0.71 20.61
N THR A 69 -1.03 0.42 21.57
CA THR A 69 -1.51 -0.92 21.93
C THR A 69 -3.04 -0.95 21.94
N PRO A 70 -3.67 -2.13 21.75
CA PRO A 70 -5.12 -2.30 21.92
C PRO A 70 -5.60 -1.91 23.33
#